data_AF-S5MEA3-F1
#
_entry.id   AF-S5MEA3-F1
#
_cell.length_a   1.000
_cell.length_b   1.000
_cell.length_c   1.000
_cell.angle_alpha   90.00
_cell.angle_beta   90.00
_cell.angle_gamma   90.00
#
_symmetry.space_group_name_H-M   'P 1'
#
loop_
_entity.id
_entity.type
_entity.pdbx_description
1 polymer ?
#
loop_
_entity_poly.entity_id
_entity_poly.type
_entity_poly.pdbx_seq_one_letter_code
_entity_poly.pdbx_strand_id
1 'polypeptide(L)'
;MANKKKVSKSDIDNSVTLAMEELLSLSSVKFEDEKKVNKVNKVKEKNSKKIKEEKIEVKLDEPEENFDPTNLASIIKHAKKVGSQLQGKTWVDPDEQMENDIISKAKSQGKSAYDSDVLRELILQRQKKKRESTGLSSIINKTKNK
;
A
#
# COMPACT_ATOMS: atom_id res chain seq x y z
N MET A 1 -29.29 -31.47 -21.96
CA MET A 1 -28.36 -31.33 -23.11
C MET A 1 -28.00 -29.87 -23.24
N ALA A 2 -26.73 -29.50 -23.07
CA ALA A 2 -26.29 -28.11 -23.16
C ALA A 2 -26.23 -27.66 -24.63
N ASN A 3 -27.00 -26.63 -24.99
CA ASN A 3 -26.95 -26.02 -26.31
C ASN A 3 -25.56 -25.41 -26.53
N LYS A 4 -24.75 -26.01 -27.42
CA LYS A 4 -23.52 -25.40 -27.92
C LYS A 4 -23.92 -24.20 -28.78
N LYS A 5 -23.81 -22.98 -28.23
CA LYS A 5 -23.93 -21.75 -29.02
C LYS A 5 -22.90 -21.81 -30.14
N LYS A 6 -23.35 -21.80 -31.39
CA LYS A 6 -22.49 -21.65 -32.56
C LYS A 6 -21.98 -20.20 -32.56
N VAL A 7 -20.69 -20.02 -32.30
CA VAL A 7 -20.03 -18.71 -32.41
C VAL A 7 -19.97 -18.36 -33.89
N SER A 8 -20.44 -17.17 -34.25
CA SER A 8 -20.41 -16.71 -35.63
C SER A 8 -19.01 -16.23 -36.00
N LYS A 9 -18.63 -16.32 -37.28
CA LYS A 9 -17.31 -15.85 -37.75
C LYS A 9 -17.08 -14.38 -37.43
N SER A 10 -18.13 -13.56 -37.49
CA SER A 10 -18.10 -12.15 -37.10
C SER A 10 -17.80 -11.91 -35.62
N ASP A 11 -18.23 -12.80 -34.72
CA ASP A 11 -17.92 -12.66 -33.28
C ASP A 11 -16.42 -12.92 -33.03
N ILE A 12 -15.84 -13.86 -33.78
CA ILE A 12 -14.41 -14.16 -33.74
C ILE A 12 -13.62 -12.97 -34.28
N ASP A 13 -13.99 -12.47 -35.46
CA ASP A 13 -13.31 -11.33 -36.08
C ASP A 13 -13.36 -10.07 -35.19
N ASN A 14 -14.49 -9.80 -34.53
CA ASN A 14 -14.64 -8.71 -33.57
C ASN A 14 -13.80 -8.90 -32.29
N SER A 15 -13.64 -10.14 -31.81
CA SER A 15 -12.79 -10.42 -30.66
C SER A 15 -11.30 -10.26 -31.00
N VAL A 16 -10.91 -10.61 -32.23
CA VAL A 16 -9.54 -10.49 -32.71
C VAL A 16 -9.17 -9.03 -32.92
N THR A 17 -10.07 -8.21 -33.49
CA THR A 17 -9.84 -6.77 -33.65
C THR A 17 -9.70 -6.07 -32.31
N LEU A 18 -10.57 -6.37 -31.34
CA LEU A 18 -10.49 -5.82 -29.99
C LEU A 18 -9.18 -6.19 -29.28
N ALA A 19 -8.75 -7.45 -29.38
CA ALA A 19 -7.50 -7.91 -28.79
C ALA A 19 -6.26 -7.26 -29.46
N MET A 20 -6.28 -7.05 -30.78
CA MET A 20 -5.21 -6.33 -31.48
C MET A 20 -5.11 -4.87 -31.05
N GLU A 21 -6.24 -4.18 -30.87
CA GLU A 21 -6.28 -2.79 -30.40
C GLU A 21 -5.71 -2.63 -28.99
N GLU A 22 -6.02 -3.57 -28.09
CA GLU A 22 -5.48 -3.59 -26.72
C GLU A 22 -3.96 -3.85 -26.72
N LEU A 23 -3.47 -4.78 -27.54
CA LEU A 23 -2.04 -5.04 -27.69
C LEU A 23 -1.27 -3.85 -28.28
N LEU A 24 -1.85 -3.17 -29.28
CA LEU A 24 -1.28 -1.94 -29.83
C LEU A 24 -1.20 -0.83 -28.76
N SER A 25 -2.25 -0.70 -27.96
CA SER A 25 -2.30 0.25 -26.83
C SER A 25 -1.21 -0.06 -25.80
N LEU A 26 -1.03 -1.33 -25.43
CA LEU A 26 0.04 -1.78 -24.53
C LEU A 26 1.44 -1.56 -25.12
N SER A 27 1.61 -1.75 -26.43
CA SER A 27 2.90 -1.48 -27.11
C SER A 27 3.28 0.00 -27.12
N SER A 28 2.28 0.89 -27.08
CA SER A 28 2.46 2.34 -27.06
C SER A 28 2.72 2.90 -25.66
N VAL A 29 2.66 2.07 -24.62
CA VAL A 29 3.01 2.45 -23.25
C VAL A 29 4.51 2.77 -23.21
N LYS A 30 4.82 4.06 -23.23
CA LYS A 30 6.17 4.57 -23.04
C LYS A 30 6.53 4.40 -21.56
N PHE A 31 7.51 3.56 -21.26
CA PHE A 31 8.11 3.50 -19.93
C PHE A 31 8.86 4.82 -19.67
N GLU A 32 8.34 5.68 -18.80
CA GLU A 32 8.99 6.94 -18.39
C GLU A 32 10.18 6.72 -17.44
N ASP A 33 11.05 5.75 -17.69
CA ASP A 33 12.16 5.43 -16.77
C ASP A 33 13.56 5.45 -17.38
N GLU A 34 13.74 6.01 -18.59
CA GLU A 34 15.09 6.17 -19.15
C GLU A 34 15.81 7.48 -18.76
N LYS A 35 15.23 8.31 -17.86
CA LYS A 35 15.92 9.49 -17.29
C LYS A 35 16.46 9.28 -15.86
N LYS A 36 16.42 8.05 -15.33
CA LYS A 36 16.92 7.74 -13.97
C LYS A 36 18.28 7.04 -13.91
N VAL A 37 18.83 6.55 -15.02
CA VAL A 37 20.10 5.80 -14.96
C VAL A 37 21.33 6.72 -14.91
N ASN A 38 21.30 7.90 -15.51
CA ASN A 38 22.46 8.84 -15.50
C ASN A 38 22.42 9.93 -14.42
N LYS A 39 21.52 9.84 -13.43
CA LYS A 39 21.43 10.79 -12.30
C LYS A 39 22.00 10.28 -10.98
N VAL A 40 22.61 9.09 -10.95
CA VAL A 40 23.22 8.55 -9.72
C VAL A 40 24.52 9.29 -9.33
N ASN A 41 25.26 9.87 -10.29
CA ASN A 41 26.59 10.41 -10.02
C ASN A 41 26.75 11.96 -10.13
N LYS A 42 25.67 12.74 -10.29
CA LYS A 42 25.78 14.20 -10.49
C LYS A 42 24.83 15.09 -9.69
N VAL A 43 24.22 14.57 -8.62
CA VAL A 43 23.35 15.36 -7.71
C VAL A 43 23.95 15.38 -6.30
N LYS A 44 25.24 15.73 -6.18
CA LYS A 44 25.83 16.06 -4.87
C LYS A 44 25.85 17.56 -4.55
N GLU A 45 25.43 18.47 -5.46
CA GLU A 45 25.78 19.88 -5.24
C GLU A 45 24.69 20.96 -5.45
N LYS A 46 23.46 20.70 -5.90
CA LYS A 46 22.62 21.83 -6.39
C LYS A 46 21.15 21.93 -6.00
N ASN A 47 20.67 21.33 -4.91
CA ASN A 47 19.30 21.62 -4.43
C ASN A 47 19.23 21.90 -2.91
N SER A 48 19.97 22.90 -2.46
CA SER A 48 19.57 23.70 -1.29
C SER A 48 18.49 24.70 -1.73
N LYS A 49 17.21 24.30 -1.72
CA LYS A 49 16.09 25.26 -1.65
C LYS A 49 14.76 24.61 -1.26
N LYS A 50 14.40 24.87 0.00
CA LYS A 50 13.07 24.91 0.62
C LYS A 50 12.17 23.68 0.42
N ILE A 51 12.50 22.63 1.15
CA ILE A 51 11.46 21.80 1.78
C ILE A 51 11.10 22.55 3.06
N LYS A 52 9.87 23.08 3.15
CA LYS A 52 9.34 23.51 4.45
C LYS A 52 9.31 22.27 5.31
N GLU A 53 10.16 22.25 6.34
CA GLU A 53 10.09 21.32 7.44
C GLU A 53 8.71 21.44 8.07
N GLU A 54 7.77 20.57 7.69
CA GLU A 54 6.69 20.22 8.59
C GLU A 54 7.36 19.54 9.77
N LYS A 55 7.69 20.33 10.79
CA LYS A 55 8.02 19.81 12.11
C LYS A 55 6.83 18.97 12.54
N ILE A 56 7.01 17.65 12.47
CA ILE A 56 6.19 16.70 13.20
C ILE A 56 6.49 17.01 14.67
N GLU A 57 5.75 17.94 15.26
CA GLU A 57 5.77 18.17 16.70
C GLU A 57 5.20 16.92 17.36
N VAL A 58 6.10 16.02 17.75
CA VAL A 58 5.79 14.94 18.68
C VAL A 58 5.48 15.63 20.00
N LYS A 59 4.19 15.87 20.26
CA LYS A 59 3.73 16.10 21.63
C LYS A 59 4.06 14.83 22.41
N LEU A 60 5.14 14.88 23.20
CA LEU A 60 5.36 13.94 24.27
C LEU A 60 4.27 14.22 25.31
N ASP A 61 3.33 13.30 25.48
CA ASP A 61 2.21 13.42 26.43
C ASP A 61 2.64 13.26 27.90
N GLU A 62 3.94 13.28 28.21
CA GLU A 62 4.46 13.28 29.57
C GLU A 62 5.57 14.31 29.71
N PRO A 63 5.55 15.18 30.74
CA PRO A 63 6.71 16.00 31.06
C PRO A 63 7.89 15.07 31.37
N GLU A 64 8.97 15.18 30.60
CA GLU A 64 10.22 14.47 30.85
C GLU A 64 10.86 15.01 32.13
N GLU A 65 10.44 14.52 33.29
CA GLU A 65 11.00 14.95 34.58
C GLU A 65 12.49 14.59 34.76
N ASN A 66 13.13 13.84 33.86
CA ASN A 66 14.51 13.36 34.04
C ASN A 66 15.36 13.30 32.75
N PHE A 67 15.14 14.19 31.77
CA PHE A 67 16.10 14.34 30.68
C PHE A 67 17.23 15.29 31.08
N ASP A 68 18.42 14.73 31.29
CA ASP A 68 19.64 15.50 31.57
C ASP A 68 20.58 15.40 30.35
N PRO A 69 20.74 16.48 29.57
CA PRO A 69 21.58 16.49 28.37
C PRO A 69 23.07 16.43 28.66
N THR A 70 23.50 16.53 29.93
CA THR A 70 24.91 16.39 30.32
C THR A 70 25.28 14.96 30.70
N ASN A 71 24.29 14.09 30.94
CA ASN A 71 24.51 12.71 31.32
C ASN A 71 24.30 11.76 30.12
N LEU A 72 25.38 11.09 29.70
CA LEU A 72 25.36 10.10 28.62
C LEU A 72 24.29 9.01 28.82
N ALA A 73 24.08 8.56 30.06
CA ALA A 73 23.10 7.52 30.36
C ALA A 73 21.65 8.01 30.15
N SER A 74 21.38 9.30 30.41
CA SER A 74 20.07 9.91 30.17
C SER A 74 19.82 10.08 28.67
N ILE A 75 20.84 10.53 27.91
CA ILE A 75 20.79 10.63 26.45
C ILE A 75 20.51 9.27 25.81
N ILE A 76 21.17 8.20 26.25
CA ILE A 76 20.97 6.85 25.71
C ILE A 76 19.55 6.35 26.02
N LYS A 77 19.03 6.59 27.23
CA LYS A 77 17.66 6.21 27.61
C LYS A 77 16.62 6.95 26.77
N HIS A 78 16.80 8.26 26.59
CA HIS A 78 15.96 9.10 25.75
C HIS A 78 16.00 8.63 24.28
N ALA A 79 17.18 8.41 23.72
CA ALA A 79 17.34 7.92 22.35
C ALA A 79 16.67 6.55 22.13
N LYS A 80 16.75 5.64 23.10
CA LYS A 80 16.03 4.36 23.06
C LYS A 80 14.51 4.54 23.10
N LYS A 81 14.00 5.45 23.94
CA LYS A 81 12.56 5.76 24.07
C LYS A 81 12.00 6.39 22.79
N VAL A 82 12.72 7.36 22.22
CA VAL A 82 12.35 8.00 20.95
C VAL A 82 12.44 7.01 19.79
N GLY A 83 13.49 6.17 19.76
CA GLY A 83 13.66 5.12 18.76
C GLY A 83 12.53 4.09 18.75
N SER A 84 12.05 3.66 19.92
CA SER A 84 10.92 2.73 20.01
C SER A 84 9.59 3.37 19.62
N GLN A 85 9.37 4.64 19.95
CA GLN A 85 8.18 5.39 19.51
C GLN A 85 8.15 5.61 18.00
N LEU A 86 9.30 5.81 17.36
CA LEU A 86 9.42 5.96 15.91
C LEU A 86 9.17 4.64 15.17
N GLN A 87 9.61 3.51 15.71
CA GLN A 87 9.33 2.18 15.13
C GLN A 87 7.83 1.85 15.11
N GLY A 88 7.03 2.40 16.03
CA GLY A 88 5.57 2.26 16.02
C GLY A 88 4.84 3.21 15.06
N LYS A 89 5.55 4.16 14.42
CA LYS A 89 4.98 5.24 13.58
C LYS A 89 5.53 5.25 12.14
N THR A 90 6.10 4.16 11.65
CA THR A 90 6.31 4.03 10.20
C THR A 90 4.96 3.96 9.52
N TRP A 91 4.73 4.79 8.50
CA TRP A 91 3.51 4.71 7.70
C TRP A 91 3.44 3.31 7.08
N VAL A 92 2.44 2.52 7.48
CA VAL A 92 2.14 1.21 6.91
C VAL A 92 0.92 1.39 6.03
N ASP A 93 0.93 0.78 4.84
CA ASP A 93 -0.27 0.73 4.02
C ASP A 93 -1.40 0.06 4.83
N PRO A 94 -2.56 0.71 5.03
CA PRO A 94 -3.67 0.12 5.80
C PRO A 94 -4.13 -1.23 5.25
N ASP A 95 -3.85 -1.54 3.98
CA ASP A 95 -4.09 -2.86 3.41
C ASP A 95 -3.10 -3.90 3.93
N GLU A 96 -1.82 -3.55 3.97
CA GLU A 96 -0.74 -4.41 4.46
C GLU A 96 -0.82 -4.63 5.98
N GLN A 97 -1.26 -3.62 6.74
CA GLN A 97 -1.46 -3.72 8.18
C GLN A 97 -2.53 -4.77 8.53
N MET A 98 -3.65 -4.75 7.83
CA MET A 98 -4.74 -5.69 8.08
C MET A 98 -4.36 -7.13 7.73
N GLU A 99 -3.60 -7.36 6.66
CA GLU A 99 -3.10 -8.68 6.31
C GLU A 99 -2.08 -9.20 7.34
N ASN A 100 -1.19 -8.32 7.80
CA ASN A 100 -0.21 -8.63 8.84
C ASN A 100 -0.86 -8.95 10.19
N ASP A 101 -1.98 -8.29 10.53
CA ASP A 101 -2.74 -8.60 11.74
C ASP A 101 -3.37 -10.00 11.69
N ILE A 102 -3.90 -10.41 10.54
CA ILE A 102 -4.46 -11.76 10.36
C ILE A 102 -3.36 -12.81 10.45
N ILE A 103 -2.23 -12.58 9.80
CA ILE A 103 -1.08 -13.50 9.82
C ILE A 103 -0.46 -13.57 11.21
N SER A 104 -0.33 -12.45 11.94
CA SER A 104 0.23 -12.43 13.29
C SER A 104 -0.68 -13.15 14.28
N LYS A 105 -2.00 -12.96 14.19
CA LYS A 105 -2.98 -13.71 14.97
C LYS A 105 -2.91 -15.20 14.68
N ALA A 106 -2.79 -15.61 13.41
CA ALA A 106 -2.62 -16.99 13.03
C ALA A 106 -1.34 -17.61 13.61
N LYS A 107 -0.20 -16.90 13.52
CA LYS A 107 1.07 -17.32 14.11
C LYS A 107 0.97 -17.49 15.63
N SER A 108 0.25 -16.59 16.31
CA SER A 108 0.03 -16.71 17.77
C SER A 108 -0.76 -17.96 18.15
N GLN A 109 -1.57 -18.49 17.23
CA GLN A 109 -2.32 -19.74 17.38
C GLN A 109 -1.54 -20.96 16.87
N GLY A 110 -0.27 -20.79 16.48
CA GLY A 110 0.57 -21.85 15.91
C GLY A 110 0.25 -22.22 14.47
N LYS A 111 -0.62 -21.45 13.79
CA LYS A 111 -0.98 -21.65 12.39
C LYS A 111 0.05 -20.98 11.47
N SER A 112 0.29 -21.62 10.33
CA SER A 112 1.14 -21.03 9.28
C SER A 112 0.39 -19.92 8.56
N ALA A 113 1.14 -18.97 7.98
CA ALA A 113 0.57 -17.93 7.12
C ALA A 113 -0.15 -18.51 5.88
N TYR A 114 0.22 -19.73 5.49
CA TYR A 114 -0.35 -20.45 4.34
C TYR A 114 -1.41 -21.49 4.73
N ASP A 115 -1.85 -21.48 5.99
CA ASP A 115 -2.93 -22.35 6.43
C ASP A 115 -4.25 -22.00 5.72
N SER A 116 -5.09 -23.00 5.44
CA SER A 116 -6.30 -22.82 4.63
C SER A 116 -7.28 -21.85 5.28
N ASP A 117 -7.38 -21.86 6.61
CA ASP A 117 -8.25 -20.95 7.37
C ASP A 117 -7.78 -19.50 7.24
N VAL A 118 -6.47 -19.28 7.31
CA VAL A 118 -5.82 -17.97 7.23
C VAL A 118 -5.98 -17.39 5.83
N LEU A 119 -5.73 -18.20 4.80
CA LEU A 119 -5.93 -17.82 3.41
C LEU A 119 -7.40 -17.51 3.13
N ARG A 120 -8.33 -18.29 3.69
CA ARG A 120 -9.77 -18.02 3.57
C ARG A 120 -10.13 -16.67 4.18
N GLU A 121 -9.63 -16.36 5.37
CA GLU A 121 -9.85 -15.07 6.03
C GLU A 121 -9.30 -13.91 5.20
N LEU A 122 -8.07 -14.03 4.69
CA LEU A 122 -7.46 -13.03 3.81
C LEU A 122 -8.28 -12.78 2.53
N ILE A 123 -8.73 -13.85 1.86
CA ILE A 123 -9.55 -13.74 0.64
C ILE A 123 -10.88 -13.06 0.94
N LEU A 124 -11.54 -13.41 2.04
CA LEU A 124 -12.81 -12.79 2.42
C LEU A 124 -12.65 -11.29 2.70
N GLN A 125 -11.56 -10.90 3.39
CA GLN A 125 -11.27 -9.49 3.64
C GLN A 125 -10.97 -8.71 2.36
N ARG A 126 -10.18 -9.28 1.44
CA ARG A 126 -9.93 -8.68 0.11
C ARG A 126 -11.23 -8.52 -0.70
N GLN A 127 -12.11 -9.52 -0.67
CA GLN A 127 -13.41 -9.43 -1.33
C GLN A 127 -14.30 -8.35 -0.70
N LYS A 128 -14.28 -8.22 0.64
CA LYS A 128 -15.01 -7.16 1.35
C LYS A 128 -14.53 -5.77 0.91
N LYS A 129 -13.22 -5.52 0.94
CA LYS A 129 -12.62 -4.25 0.46
C LYS A 129 -12.96 -3.95 -1.01
N LYS A 130 -12.93 -4.96 -1.86
CA LYS A 130 -13.33 -4.81 -3.27
C LYS A 130 -14.80 -4.39 -3.39
N ARG A 131 -15.70 -4.97 -2.59
CA ARG A 131 -17.12 -4.57 -2.57
C ARG A 131 -17.35 -3.18 -1.99
N GLU A 132 -16.55 -2.75 -1.01
CA GLU A 132 -16.66 -1.40 -0.46
C GLU A 132 -16.26 -0.33 -1.48
N SER A 133 -15.20 -0.58 -2.26
CA SER A 133 -14.69 0.35 -3.27
C SER A 133 -15.51 0.34 -4.58
N THR A 134 -15.88 -0.83 -5.10
CA THR A 134 -16.55 -0.96 -6.42
C THR A 134 -18.01 -1.38 -6.35
N GLY A 135 -18.56 -1.64 -5.16
CA GLY A 135 -19.91 -2.19 -5.01
C GLY A 135 -21.03 -1.15 -5.14
N LEU A 136 -22.27 -1.65 -5.20
CA LEU A 136 -23.49 -0.85 -5.25
C LEU A 136 -23.59 0.20 -4.13
N SER A 137 -22.94 -0.04 -2.99
CA SER A 137 -22.82 0.92 -1.88
C SER A 137 -22.16 2.24 -2.31
N SER A 138 -21.13 2.21 -3.15
CA SER A 138 -20.47 3.43 -3.62
C SER A 138 -21.35 4.19 -4.64
N ILE A 139 -22.17 3.47 -5.42
CA ILE A 139 -23.16 4.05 -6.34
C ILE A 139 -24.32 4.67 -5.55
N ILE A 140 -24.86 3.95 -4.55
CA ILE A 140 -25.96 4.43 -3.69
C ILE A 140 -25.52 5.65 -2.86
N ASN A 141 -24.28 5.67 -2.36
CA ASN A 141 -23.76 6.83 -1.64
C ASN A 141 -23.55 8.04 -2.56
N LYS A 142 -23.17 7.82 -3.83
CA LYS A 142 -23.11 8.89 -4.84
C LYS A 142 -24.48 9.46 -5.20
N THR A 143 -25.53 8.64 -5.18
CA THR A 143 -26.90 9.10 -5.49
C THR A 143 -27.62 9.71 -4.29
N LYS A 144 -27.29 9.33 -3.06
CA LYS A 144 -27.83 9.95 -1.83
C LYS A 144 -27.22 11.32 -1.49
N ASN A 145 -25.99 11.58 -1.91
CA ASN A 145 -25.29 12.84 -1.65
C ASN A 145 -25.47 13.87 -2.79
N LYS A 146 -26.49 13.69 -3.63
CA LYS A 146 -26.84 14.57 -4.76
C LYS A 146 -28.28 15.03 -4.58
#